data_AF-A0A8B6EXR1-F1
#
_entry.id   AF-A0A8B6EXR1-F1
#
_cell.length_a   1.000
_cell.length_b   1.000
_cell.length_c   1.000
_cell.angle_alpha   90.00
_cell.angle_beta   90.00
_cell.angle_gamma   90.00
#
_symmetry.space_group_name_H-M   'P 1'
#
loop_
_entity.id
_entity.type
_entity.pdbx_description
1 polymer ?
#
loop_
_entity_poly.entity_id
_entity_poly.type
_entity_poly.pdbx_seq_one_letter_code
_entity_poly.pdbx_strand_id
1 'polypeptide(L)'
;MSPPSPSGMQKTANKVAEEIEELNKASMQDIRRNLAEETKLCGLSNEIFVRVESDCRYNNPLINSGTTPFQAGIQVVCTMSENNTSAKQIVSFFTGNKLCSVATRLRGKGIEIICPIHGGVAQQI
;
A
#
# COMPACT_ATOMS: atom_id res chain seq x y z
N MET A 1 26.17 -23.68 16.52
CA MET A 1 25.88 -22.89 15.30
C MET A 1 26.06 -21.43 15.64
N SER A 2 26.92 -20.71 14.90
CA SER A 2 27.02 -19.25 15.03
C SER A 2 25.75 -18.60 14.45
N PRO A 3 25.18 -17.58 15.10
CA PRO A 3 24.00 -16.89 14.57
C PRO A 3 24.31 -16.27 13.19
N PRO A 4 23.34 -16.27 12.28
CA PRO A 4 23.50 -15.63 10.98
C PRO A 4 23.80 -14.14 11.15
N SER A 5 24.57 -13.57 10.23
CA SER A 5 24.85 -12.14 10.27
C SER A 5 23.56 -11.34 10.04
N PRO A 6 23.38 -10.17 10.69
CA PRO A 6 22.23 -9.29 10.44
C PRO A 6 22.03 -8.98 8.97
N SER A 7 23.13 -8.73 8.24
CA SER A 7 23.12 -8.47 6.80
C SER A 7 22.65 -9.67 5.97
N GLY A 8 23.00 -10.90 6.39
CA GLY A 8 22.52 -12.13 5.77
C GLY A 8 21.01 -12.30 5.97
N MET A 9 20.53 -12.10 7.20
CA MET A 9 19.10 -12.16 7.51
C MET A 9 18.29 -11.14 6.72
N GLN A 10 18.77 -9.90 6.61
CA GLN A 10 18.08 -8.87 5.83
C GLN A 10 17.97 -9.23 4.35
N LYS A 11 19.04 -9.78 3.75
CA LYS A 11 19.02 -10.20 2.34
C LYS A 11 18.00 -11.31 2.10
N THR A 12 17.97 -12.31 2.98
CA THR A 12 16.98 -13.39 2.91
C THR A 12 15.57 -12.86 3.10
N ALA A 13 15.35 -11.97 4.07
CA ALA A 13 14.05 -11.36 4.32
C ALA A 13 13.55 -10.57 3.11
N ASN A 14 14.42 -9.79 2.46
CA ASN A 14 14.07 -9.04 1.25
C ASN A 14 13.64 -9.97 0.11
N LYS A 15 14.35 -11.09 -0.10
CA LYS A 15 13.98 -12.06 -1.15
C LYS A 15 12.60 -12.67 -0.88
N VAL A 16 12.36 -13.09 0.37
CA VAL A 16 11.06 -13.68 0.75
C VAL A 16 9.94 -12.63 0.68
N ALA A 17 10.24 -11.37 0.99
CA ALA A 17 9.26 -10.28 0.90
C ALA A 17 8.73 -10.11 -0.53
N GLU A 18 9.60 -10.21 -1.55
CA GLU A 18 9.18 -10.14 -2.96
C GLU A 18 8.19 -11.27 -3.31
N GLU A 19 8.47 -12.51 -2.90
CA GLU A 19 7.57 -13.65 -3.13
C GLU A 19 6.22 -13.49 -2.40
N ILE A 20 6.26 -13.01 -1.15
CA ILE A 20 5.04 -12.72 -0.36
C ILE A 20 4.20 -11.66 -1.07
N GLU A 21 4.83 -10.63 -1.62
CA GLU A 21 4.15 -9.54 -2.29
C GLU A 21 3.43 -10.01 -3.56
N GLU A 22 4.09 -10.81 -4.39
CA GLU A 22 3.50 -11.40 -5.60
C GLU A 22 2.30 -12.29 -5.25
N LEU A 23 2.45 -13.16 -4.24
CA LEU A 23 1.38 -14.03 -3.77
C LEU A 23 0.18 -13.23 -3.26
N ASN A 24 0.43 -12.16 -2.50
CA ASN A 24 -0.63 -11.29 -1.99
C ASN A 24 -1.35 -10.54 -3.13
N LYS A 25 -0.61 -10.05 -4.12
CA LYS A 25 -1.20 -9.39 -5.30
C LYS A 25 -2.11 -10.34 -6.07
N ALA A 26 -1.66 -11.56 -6.33
CA ALA A 26 -2.43 -12.58 -7.02
C ALA A 26 -3.69 -12.96 -6.21
N SER A 27 -3.53 -13.20 -4.90
CA SER A 27 -4.65 -13.53 -4.01
C SER A 27 -5.70 -12.42 -3.98
N MET A 28 -5.30 -11.15 -3.83
CA MET A 28 -6.23 -10.02 -3.85
C MET A 28 -6.91 -9.86 -5.22
N GLN A 29 -6.23 -10.19 -6.32
CA GLN A 29 -6.84 -10.20 -7.65
C GLN A 29 -7.92 -11.28 -7.79
N ASP A 30 -7.66 -12.47 -7.27
CA ASP A 30 -8.63 -13.57 -7.26
C ASP A 30 -9.84 -13.25 -6.40
N ILE A 31 -9.63 -12.64 -5.22
CA ILE A 31 -10.70 -12.14 -4.35
C ILE A 31 -11.59 -11.15 -5.12
N ARG A 32 -10.99 -10.15 -5.79
CA ARG A 32 -11.76 -9.16 -6.58
C ARG A 32 -12.57 -9.81 -7.69
N ARG A 33 -12.04 -10.84 -8.35
CA ARG A 33 -12.76 -11.60 -9.39
C ARG A 33 -13.96 -12.35 -8.79
N ASN A 34 -13.77 -13.04 -7.67
CA ASN A 34 -14.84 -13.79 -7.02
C ASN A 34 -15.97 -12.87 -6.52
N LEU A 35 -15.61 -11.75 -5.89
CA LEU A 35 -16.57 -10.74 -5.44
C LEU A 35 -17.38 -10.13 -6.59
N ALA A 36 -16.77 -9.94 -7.76
CA ALA A 36 -17.47 -9.47 -8.95
C ALA A 36 -18.51 -10.51 -9.42
N GLU A 37 -18.17 -11.81 -9.40
CA GLU A 37 -19.11 -12.87 -9.74
C GLU A 37 -20.26 -12.98 -8.72
N GLU A 38 -19.98 -12.90 -7.41
CA GLU A 38 -21.02 -12.88 -6.38
C GLU A 38 -21.98 -11.69 -6.54
N THR A 39 -21.45 -10.52 -6.88
CA THR A 39 -22.24 -9.31 -7.14
C THR A 39 -23.22 -9.51 -8.30
N LYS A 40 -22.81 -10.22 -9.36
CA LYS A 40 -23.69 -10.59 -10.48
C LYS A 40 -24.82 -11.51 -10.03
N LEU A 41 -24.53 -12.50 -9.19
CA LEU A 41 -25.54 -13.43 -8.65
C LEU A 41 -26.59 -12.70 -7.79
N CYS A 42 -26.22 -11.60 -7.13
CA CYS A 42 -27.15 -10.76 -6.38
C CYS A 42 -28.02 -9.83 -7.25
N GLY A 43 -27.91 -9.88 -8.58
CA GLY A 43 -28.75 -9.09 -9.49
C GLY A 43 -28.42 -7.59 -9.50
N LEU A 44 -27.24 -7.20 -9.02
CA LEU A 44 -26.79 -5.81 -9.03
C LEU A 44 -26.32 -5.43 -10.44
N SER A 45 -26.94 -4.40 -11.02
CA SER A 45 -26.76 -3.97 -12.42
C SER A 45 -25.38 -3.38 -12.76
N ASN A 46 -24.51 -3.19 -11.78
CA ASN A 46 -23.18 -2.61 -11.95
C ASN A 46 -22.13 -3.71 -11.94
N GLU A 47 -22.07 -4.50 -13.02
CA GLU A 47 -21.23 -5.69 -13.19
C GLU A 47 -19.72 -5.45 -13.08
N ILE A 48 -19.28 -4.19 -12.96
CA ILE A 48 -17.89 -3.77 -13.11
C ILE A 48 -17.26 -3.35 -11.76
N PHE A 49 -18.05 -3.08 -10.72
CA PHE A 49 -17.53 -2.46 -9.50
C PHE A 49 -17.74 -3.31 -8.25
N VAL A 50 -16.64 -3.70 -7.61
CA VAL A 50 -16.65 -4.20 -6.22
C VAL A 50 -16.86 -3.01 -5.29
N ARG A 51 -17.89 -3.06 -4.46
CA ARG A 51 -18.15 -2.03 -3.43
C ARG A 51 -17.17 -2.21 -2.29
N VAL A 52 -16.34 -1.20 -2.07
CA VAL A 52 -15.22 -1.25 -1.12
C VAL A 52 -15.22 -0.01 -0.25
N GLU A 53 -14.78 -0.20 0.98
CA GLU A 53 -14.46 0.86 1.92
C GLU A 53 -12.95 0.91 2.09
N SER A 54 -12.40 2.11 2.29
CA SER A 54 -10.96 2.31 2.48
C SER A 54 -10.72 3.04 3.77
N ASP A 55 -9.81 2.53 4.59
CA ASP A 55 -9.28 3.21 5.76
C ASP A 55 -7.79 3.47 5.57
N CYS A 56 -7.40 4.74 5.71
CA CYS A 56 -6.03 5.19 5.52
C CYS A 56 -5.49 5.77 6.83
N ARG A 57 -4.36 5.23 7.28
CA ARG A 57 -3.64 5.68 8.46
C ARG A 57 -2.38 6.41 8.04
N TYR A 58 -2.13 7.55 8.68
CA TYR A 58 -0.93 8.34 8.48
C TYR A 58 -0.09 8.28 9.74
N ASN A 59 1.24 8.31 9.59
CA ASN A 59 2.17 8.30 10.73
C ASN A 59 2.25 9.65 11.48
N ASN A 60 1.15 10.41 11.54
CA ASN A 60 1.11 11.69 12.22
C ASN A 60 1.24 11.54 13.74
N PRO A 61 2.17 12.26 14.39
CA PRO A 61 2.15 12.35 15.84
C PRO A 61 0.86 13.05 16.30
N LEU A 62 0.12 12.41 17.20
CA LEU A 62 -1.16 12.92 17.72
C LEU A 62 -1.04 14.24 18.50
N ILE A 63 0.18 14.63 18.87
CA ILE A 63 0.46 15.76 19.77
C ILE A 63 0.21 17.12 19.09
N ASN A 64 0.33 17.23 17.76
CA ASN A 64 0.25 18.50 17.02
C ASN A 64 -0.77 18.48 15.87
N SER A 65 -1.76 17.59 15.92
CA SER A 65 -2.68 17.33 14.80
C SER A 65 -3.67 18.46 14.48
N GLY A 66 -3.74 19.52 15.30
CA GLY A 66 -4.70 20.63 15.16
C GLY A 66 -4.16 21.92 14.56
N THR A 67 -2.84 22.08 14.40
CA THR A 67 -2.22 23.37 14.02
C THR A 67 -1.81 23.48 12.56
N THR A 68 -1.75 22.36 11.83
CA THR A 68 -1.45 22.36 10.38
C THR A 68 -2.70 22.00 9.58
N PRO A 69 -3.16 22.84 8.64
CA PRO A 69 -4.33 22.54 7.79
C PRO A 69 -4.06 21.38 6.80
N PHE A 70 -2.81 20.91 6.71
CA PHE A 70 -2.41 19.80 5.87
C PHE A 70 -2.01 18.58 6.72
N GLN A 71 -2.18 17.38 6.16
CA GLN A 71 -1.66 16.16 6.77
C GLN A 71 -0.14 16.20 6.81
N ALA A 72 0.44 16.42 7.99
CA ALA A 72 1.89 16.35 8.24
C ALA A 72 2.49 14.95 7.94
N GLY A 73 1.65 13.93 7.74
CA GLY A 73 2.05 12.54 7.71
C GLY A 73 2.90 12.29 6.50
N ILE A 74 4.06 11.68 6.73
CA ILE A 74 5.01 11.36 5.67
C ILE A 74 4.65 10.00 5.07
N GLN A 75 4.23 9.05 5.89
CA GLN A 75 3.84 7.73 5.45
C GLN A 75 2.33 7.55 5.55
N VAL A 76 1.78 6.81 4.61
CA VAL A 76 0.39 6.40 4.58
C VAL A 76 0.31 4.90 4.37
N VAL A 77 -0.59 4.26 5.10
CA VAL A 77 -1.01 2.87 4.88
C VAL A 77 -2.51 2.90 4.67
N CYS A 78 -2.97 2.43 3.51
CA CYS A 78 -4.38 2.34 3.17
C CYS A 78 -4.75 0.87 2.99
N THR A 79 -5.81 0.45 3.67
CA THR A 79 -6.41 -0.87 3.50
C THR A 79 -7.79 -0.69 2.88
N MET A 80 -8.06 -1.45 1.81
CA MET A 80 -9.37 -1.46 1.17
C MET A 80 -10.02 -2.82 1.41
N SER A 81 -11.24 -2.79 1.93
CA SER A 81 -12.01 -3.99 2.26
C SER A 81 -13.40 -3.94 1.66
N GLU A 82 -13.88 -5.10 1.24
CA GLU A 82 -15.29 -5.34 0.92
C GLU A 82 -16.07 -5.53 2.24
N ASN A 83 -17.29 -5.00 2.34
CA ASN A 83 -18.08 -5.04 3.60
C ASN A 83 -19.56 -5.44 3.40
N ASN A 84 -19.96 -5.86 2.20
CA ASN A 84 -21.29 -6.35 1.86
C ASN A 84 -21.39 -7.88 1.97
N THR A 85 -20.27 -8.62 1.90
CA THR A 85 -20.22 -10.06 2.18
C THR A 85 -19.93 -10.33 3.65
N SER A 86 -20.28 -11.53 4.12
CA SER A 86 -19.94 -11.98 5.49
C SER A 86 -18.43 -12.16 5.70
N ALA A 87 -17.68 -12.39 4.63
CA ALA A 87 -16.24 -12.64 4.68
C ALA A 87 -15.41 -11.37 4.90
N LYS A 88 -15.94 -10.19 4.56
CA LYS A 88 -15.32 -8.87 4.78
C LYS A 88 -13.86 -8.80 4.32
N GLN A 89 -13.62 -9.24 3.09
CA GLN A 89 -12.28 -9.51 2.60
C GLN A 89 -11.50 -8.22 2.31
N ILE A 90 -10.18 -8.26 2.55
CA ILE A 90 -9.26 -7.22 2.07
C ILE A 90 -9.02 -7.45 0.57
N VAL A 91 -9.28 -6.42 -0.22
CA VAL A 91 -9.21 -6.48 -1.69
C VAL A 91 -8.04 -5.69 -2.27
N SER A 92 -7.46 -4.80 -1.47
CA SER A 92 -6.28 -4.03 -1.84
C SER A 92 -5.59 -3.50 -0.59
N PHE A 93 -4.28 -3.34 -0.69
CA PHE A 93 -3.45 -2.71 0.33
C PHE A 93 -2.48 -1.77 -0.38
N PHE A 94 -2.27 -0.60 0.20
CA PHE A 94 -1.38 0.41 -0.34
C PHE A 94 -0.51 0.99 0.77
N THR A 95 0.78 1.09 0.52
CA THR A 95 1.70 1.86 1.35
C THR A 95 2.36 2.93 0.51
N GLY A 96 2.54 4.11 1.10
CA GLY A 96 3.16 5.23 0.44
C GLY A 96 3.99 6.07 1.39
N ASN A 97 5.07 6.65 0.90
CA ASN A 97 5.92 7.56 1.64
C ASN A 97 6.22 8.85 0.85
N LYS A 98 5.85 10.03 1.36
CA LYS A 98 6.15 11.35 0.75
C LYS A 98 7.65 11.64 0.54
N LEU A 99 8.54 10.87 1.15
CA LEU A 99 9.99 10.98 0.98
C LEU A 99 10.48 9.95 -0.04
N CYS A 100 10.83 10.42 -1.23
CA CYS A 100 11.59 9.62 -2.19
C CYS A 100 13.10 9.75 -1.91
N SER A 101 13.70 8.72 -1.31
CA SER A 101 15.13 8.70 -1.00
C SER A 101 16.02 8.92 -2.23
N VAL A 102 15.60 8.39 -3.39
CA VAL A 102 16.26 8.61 -4.68
C VAL A 102 16.21 10.08 -5.10
N ALA A 103 15.04 10.71 -5.01
CA ALA A 103 14.88 12.12 -5.34
C ALA A 103 15.68 13.01 -4.38
N THR A 104 15.64 12.72 -3.08
CA THR A 104 16.45 13.42 -2.06
C THR A 104 17.94 13.33 -2.39
N ARG A 105 18.43 12.13 -2.76
CA ARG A 105 19.83 11.94 -3.16
C ARG A 105 20.20 12.73 -4.41
N LEU A 106 19.33 12.77 -5.42
CA LEU A 106 19.58 13.49 -6.67
C LEU A 106 19.53 15.01 -6.49
N ARG A 107 18.57 15.51 -5.70
CA ARG A 107 18.51 16.93 -5.29
C ARG A 107 19.74 17.35 -4.50
N GLY A 108 20.24 16.49 -3.61
CA GLY A 108 21.50 16.72 -2.90
C GLY A 108 22.74 16.81 -3.82
N LYS A 109 22.63 16.31 -5.06
CA LYS A 109 23.64 16.46 -6.11
C LYS A 109 23.37 17.64 -7.06
N GLY A 110 22.39 18.50 -6.75
CA GLY A 110 22.01 19.64 -7.59
C GLY A 110 21.18 19.27 -8.83
N ILE A 111 20.69 18.04 -8.93
CA ILE A 111 19.86 17.60 -10.05
C ILE A 111 18.40 17.85 -9.69
N GLU A 112 17.74 18.76 -10.41
CA GLU A 112 16.30 18.94 -10.30
C GLU A 112 15.58 17.74 -10.92
N ILE A 113 14.83 17.03 -10.08
CA ILE A 113 14.02 15.88 -10.49
C ILE A 113 12.57 16.07 -10.05
N ILE A 114 11.69 15.98 -11.04
CA ILE A 114 10.25 15.77 -10.87
C ILE A 114 10.03 14.26 -10.96
N CYS A 115 9.62 13.63 -9.86
CA CYS A 115 9.42 12.19 -9.83
C CYS A 115 8.33 11.79 -10.85
N PRO A 116 8.65 10.96 -11.87
CA PRO A 116 7.81 10.84 -13.06
C PRO A 116 6.55 9.98 -12.87
N ILE A 117 6.38 9.30 -11.73
CA ILE A 117 5.29 8.31 -11.58
C ILE A 117 4.49 8.48 -10.28
N HIS A 118 4.85 9.39 -9.37
CA HIS A 118 4.13 9.49 -8.11
C HIS A 118 4.19 10.93 -7.58
N GLY A 119 3.05 11.53 -7.23
CA GLY A 119 2.93 12.86 -6.62
C GLY A 119 3.59 12.94 -5.24
N GLY A 120 4.92 12.87 -5.21
CA GLY A 120 5.74 12.90 -4.00
C GLY A 120 5.88 11.58 -3.26
N VAL A 121 5.24 10.48 -3.66
CA VAL A 121 5.17 9.25 -2.85
C VAL A 121 6.11 8.14 -3.38
N ALA A 122 7.13 7.75 -2.62
CA ALA A 122 7.79 6.46 -2.79
C ALA A 122 6.79 5.35 -2.40
N GLN A 123 6.34 4.60 -3.40
CA GLN A 123 5.72 3.30 -3.17
C GLN A 123 6.85 2.34 -2.75
N GLN A 124 6.76 1.79 -1.54
CA GLN A 124 7.29 0.45 -1.34
C GLN A 124 6.23 -0.46 -1.96
N ILE A 125 6.58 -0.90 -3.16
CA ILE A 125 6.07 -2.14 -3.74
C ILE A 125 6.59 -3.24 -2.80
#